data_AF-A0AAV6ZC43-F1
#
_entry.id   AF-A0AAV6ZC43-F1
#
_cell.length_a   1.000
_cell.length_b   1.000
_cell.length_c   1.000
_cell.angle_alpha   90.00
_cell.angle_beta   90.00
_cell.angle_gamma   90.00
#
_symmetry.space_group_name_H-M   'P 1'
#
loop_
_entity.id
_entity.type
_entity.pdbx_description
1 polymer ?
#
loop_
_entity_poly.entity_id
_entity_poly.type
_entity_poly.pdbx_seq_one_letter_code
_entity_poly.pdbx_strand_id
1 'polypeptide(L)'
;ATVFLEFWKRRRAVLTYDWDLIDWEDEEEELRPQFEAKYSKLERVNPITGKPEPFQPFSDKLSRLMVSVSGIFFMISLVLTAVFAVVVYRLVAMEQFASLNWHFIKKYWQFATSGTGVCINFMIIMSLNVVYEKVAYLLTNLVIQFGFTTIFVAAFPLAPLLALLNNIIEIRLDAYKFVTQWRRPMPARATDIGIWYGILEGIGVLAVITNAFVIAITSDYIPRFVYAFKYGPCQDEGYRHEKCLRGYVNSSLSVFDLSELGDGYTGYCRYRDYRAPPWSSTPYEFTLQFWHVLAARLAFIIVFEHLVFGIKSFIAYLIPDMPKDLCDRMRREKYLVQEMMYEAELEHLQRERKKNGKHYNHEWP
;
A
#
# COMPACT_ATOMS: atom_id res chain seq x y z
N ALA A 1 10.64 4.52 -0.05
CA ALA A 1 9.82 3.55 0.71
C ALA A 1 10.70 2.58 1.50
N THR A 2 11.55 1.77 0.85
CA THR A 2 12.40 0.76 1.51
C THR A 2 13.25 1.34 2.65
N VAL A 3 14.02 2.39 2.37
CA VAL A 3 14.85 3.06 3.38
C VAL A 3 14.04 3.47 4.62
N PHE A 4 12.85 4.04 4.41
CA PHE A 4 11.97 4.42 5.52
C PHE A 4 11.56 3.21 6.38
N LEU A 5 11.16 2.09 5.75
CA LEU A 5 10.79 0.87 6.47
C LEU A 5 11.98 0.28 7.24
N GLU A 6 13.18 0.24 6.66
CA GLU A 6 14.38 -0.27 7.34
C GLU A 6 14.80 0.61 8.53
N PHE A 7 14.78 1.94 8.36
CA PHE A 7 15.06 2.85 9.48
C PHE A 7 13.97 2.79 10.55
N TRP A 8 12.71 2.58 10.16
CA TRP A 8 11.63 2.38 11.11
C TRP A 8 11.83 1.10 11.94
N LYS A 9 12.22 -0.03 11.31
CA LYS A 9 12.55 -1.27 12.05
C LYS A 9 13.67 -1.04 13.06
N ARG A 10 14.74 -0.37 12.64
CA ARG A 10 15.88 -0.04 13.51
C ARG A 10 15.47 0.83 14.69
N ARG A 11 14.63 1.84 14.45
CA ARG A 11 14.13 2.72 15.51
C ARG A 11 13.20 1.97 16.45
N ARG A 12 12.32 1.12 15.93
CA ARG A 12 11.47 0.22 16.72
C ARG A 12 12.33 -0.64 17.64
N ALA A 13 13.33 -1.35 17.13
CA ALA A 13 14.17 -2.24 17.93
C ALA A 13 14.82 -1.52 19.14
N VAL A 14 15.28 -0.29 18.95
CA VAL A 14 15.83 0.54 20.04
C VAL A 14 14.75 0.88 21.07
N LEU A 15 13.55 1.28 20.63
CA LEU A 15 12.44 1.61 21.54
C LEU A 15 11.91 0.39 22.28
N THR A 16 11.75 -0.75 21.61
CA THR A 16 11.32 -2.02 22.23
C THR A 16 12.29 -2.44 23.33
N TYR A 17 13.59 -2.25 23.10
CA TYR A 17 14.62 -2.49 24.12
C TYR A 17 14.57 -1.46 25.26
N ASP A 18 14.61 -0.16 24.94
CA ASP A 18 14.64 0.90 25.95
C ASP A 18 13.36 0.92 26.81
N TRP A 19 12.25 0.34 26.34
CA TRP A 19 10.99 0.17 27.07
C TRP A 19 10.79 -1.22 27.70
N ASP A 20 11.80 -2.09 27.66
CA ASP A 20 11.78 -3.42 28.27
C ASP A 20 10.63 -4.31 27.78
N LEU A 21 10.45 -4.35 26.46
CA LEU A 21 9.38 -5.09 25.78
C LEU A 21 9.89 -6.32 25.02
N ILE A 22 11.18 -6.67 25.10
CA ILE A 22 11.77 -7.76 24.30
C ILE A 22 11.33 -9.15 24.76
N ASP A 23 11.30 -9.37 26.06
CA ASP A 23 10.94 -10.67 26.68
C ASP A 23 9.46 -10.73 27.07
N TRP A 24 8.65 -9.81 26.55
CA TRP A 24 7.21 -9.84 26.77
C TRP A 24 6.60 -10.94 25.88
N GLU A 25 6.37 -12.10 26.47
CA GLU A 25 5.39 -13.06 25.96
C GLU A 25 4.00 -12.43 26.12
N ASP A 26 3.16 -12.52 25.08
CA ASP A 26 1.75 -12.16 25.17
C ASP A 26 1.16 -12.88 26.41
N GLU A 27 0.96 -12.16 27.52
CA GLU A 27 0.16 -12.66 28.65
C GLU A 27 -1.12 -13.26 28.07
N GLU A 28 -1.56 -14.43 28.58
CA GLU A 28 -2.80 -15.12 28.15
C GLU A 28 -3.87 -14.08 27.76
N GLU A 29 -4.07 -13.85 26.46
CA GLU A 29 -4.99 -12.81 25.99
C GLU A 29 -6.37 -13.12 26.59
N GLU A 30 -6.84 -12.28 27.51
CA GLU A 30 -8.14 -12.46 28.14
C GLU A 30 -9.20 -12.58 27.03
N LEU A 31 -9.99 -13.66 27.10
CA LEU A 31 -11.03 -13.89 26.12
C LEU A 31 -12.00 -12.70 26.12
N ARG A 32 -12.31 -12.19 24.93
CA ARG A 32 -13.25 -11.08 24.79
C ARG A 32 -14.55 -11.41 25.54
N PRO A 33 -15.08 -10.54 26.43
CA PRO A 33 -16.26 -10.87 27.26
C PRO A 33 -17.50 -11.30 26.45
N GLN A 34 -17.64 -10.78 25.22
CA GLN A 34 -18.72 -11.17 24.31
C GLN A 34 -18.58 -12.61 23.79
N PHE A 35 -17.34 -13.08 23.62
CA PHE A 35 -17.04 -14.45 23.23
C PHE A 35 -17.34 -15.40 24.39
N GLU A 36 -16.85 -15.09 25.59
CA GLU A 36 -17.14 -15.85 26.80
C GLU A 36 -18.64 -15.93 27.06
N ALA A 37 -19.37 -14.82 26.99
CA ALA A 37 -20.82 -14.82 27.19
C ALA A 37 -21.55 -15.75 26.21
N LYS A 38 -21.14 -15.76 24.94
CA LYS A 38 -21.77 -16.57 23.88
C LYS A 38 -21.41 -18.06 23.97
N TYR A 39 -20.18 -18.40 24.31
CA TYR A 39 -19.69 -19.79 24.36
C TYR A 39 -19.53 -20.35 25.78
N SER A 40 -20.03 -19.63 26.80
CA SER A 40 -20.01 -20.05 28.21
C SER A 40 -20.54 -21.46 28.47
N LYS A 41 -21.43 -21.98 27.61
CA LYS A 41 -22.00 -23.34 27.74
C LYS A 41 -21.23 -24.41 26.98
N LEU A 42 -20.26 -24.03 26.16
CA LEU A 42 -19.48 -24.90 25.28
C LEU A 42 -18.01 -24.80 25.70
N GLU A 43 -17.64 -25.57 26.71
CA GLU A 43 -16.26 -25.59 27.22
C GLU A 43 -15.50 -26.81 26.70
N ARG A 44 -14.22 -26.62 26.40
CA ARG A 44 -13.26 -27.68 26.09
C ARG A 44 -12.07 -27.53 27.01
N VAL A 45 -11.60 -28.63 27.58
CA VAL A 45 -10.37 -28.62 28.38
C VAL A 45 -9.18 -28.36 27.45
N ASN A 46 -8.43 -27.30 27.74
CA ASN A 46 -7.24 -26.96 27.00
C ASN A 46 -6.13 -28.00 27.30
N PRO A 47 -5.51 -28.62 26.27
CA PRO A 47 -4.50 -29.66 26.45
C PRO A 47 -3.20 -29.17 27.10
N ILE A 48 -2.97 -27.86 27.17
CA ILE A 48 -1.75 -27.24 27.72
C ILE A 48 -2.01 -26.76 29.15
N THR A 49 -3.07 -25.97 29.36
CA THR A 49 -3.36 -25.33 30.66
C THR A 49 -4.17 -26.23 31.60
N GLY A 50 -4.86 -27.25 31.07
CA GLY A 50 -5.74 -28.14 31.83
C GLY A 50 -7.01 -27.47 32.36
N LYS A 51 -7.24 -26.19 32.06
CA LYS A 51 -8.43 -25.43 32.47
C LYS A 51 -9.55 -25.59 31.44
N PRO A 52 -10.84 -25.58 31.86
CA PRO A 52 -11.95 -25.51 30.93
C PRO A 52 -12.00 -24.11 30.29
N GLU A 53 -11.96 -24.06 28.95
CA GLU A 53 -12.00 -22.81 28.18
C GLU A 53 -13.17 -22.84 27.18
N PRO A 54 -13.88 -21.71 26.98
CA PRO A 54 -14.94 -21.62 25.98
C PRO A 54 -14.42 -21.93 24.56
N PHE A 55 -15.08 -22.85 23.86
CA PHE A 55 -14.69 -23.30 22.52
C PHE A 55 -15.76 -22.95 21.48
N GLN A 56 -15.30 -22.40 20.35
CA GLN A 56 -16.14 -22.09 19.20
C GLN A 56 -16.17 -23.27 18.20
N PRO A 57 -17.35 -23.83 17.88
CA PRO A 57 -17.48 -24.87 16.86
C PRO A 57 -17.02 -24.42 15.47
N PHE A 58 -16.36 -25.30 14.72
CA PHE A 58 -15.81 -24.98 13.40
C PHE A 58 -16.87 -24.54 12.38
N SER A 59 -18.05 -25.17 12.37
CA SER A 59 -19.17 -24.81 11.47
C SER A 59 -19.60 -23.35 11.64
N ASP A 60 -19.69 -22.90 12.89
CA ASP A 60 -20.13 -21.54 13.22
C ASP A 60 -19.00 -20.51 12.95
N LYS A 61 -17.73 -20.90 13.12
CA LYS A 61 -16.57 -20.11 12.69
C LYS A 61 -16.55 -19.95 11.16
N LEU A 62 -16.77 -21.03 10.42
CA LEU A 62 -16.79 -21.01 8.95
C LEU A 62 -17.95 -20.18 8.41
N SER A 63 -19.16 -20.34 8.97
CA SER A 63 -20.33 -19.55 8.58
C SER A 63 -20.08 -18.05 8.76
N ARG A 64 -19.54 -17.64 9.92
CA ARG A 64 -19.17 -16.22 10.14
C ARG A 64 -18.09 -15.74 9.21
N LEU A 65 -17.05 -16.54 8.97
CA LEU A 65 -16.00 -16.18 8.02
C LEU A 65 -16.59 -15.95 6.61
N MET A 66 -17.47 -16.82 6.15
CA MET A 66 -18.14 -16.69 4.86
C MET A 66 -19.00 -15.43 4.77
N VAL A 67 -19.71 -15.06 5.83
CA VAL A 67 -20.49 -13.81 5.90
C VAL A 67 -19.59 -12.57 5.88
N SER A 68 -18.49 -12.59 6.64
CA SER A 68 -17.54 -11.47 6.66
C SER A 68 -16.85 -11.30 5.30
N VAL A 69 -16.40 -12.40 4.69
CA VAL A 69 -15.74 -12.39 3.38
C VAL A 69 -16.71 -11.95 2.28
N SER A 70 -17.96 -12.44 2.30
CA SER A 70 -18.97 -12.02 1.32
C SER A 70 -19.33 -10.53 1.46
N GLY A 71 -19.41 -10.01 2.69
CA GLY A 71 -19.56 -8.58 2.96
C GLY A 71 -18.44 -7.74 2.34
N ILE A 72 -17.18 -8.17 2.46
CA ILE A 72 -16.03 -7.48 1.85
C ILE A 72 -16.14 -7.47 0.32
N PHE A 73 -16.44 -8.61 -0.30
CA PHE A 73 -16.60 -8.69 -1.76
C PHE A 73 -17.75 -7.82 -2.27
N PHE A 74 -18.87 -7.78 -1.54
CA PHE A 74 -19.99 -6.89 -1.85
C PHE A 74 -19.55 -5.42 -1.86
N MET A 75 -18.80 -4.99 -0.84
CA MET A 75 -18.29 -3.62 -0.76
C MET A 75 -17.32 -3.28 -1.91
N ILE A 76 -16.42 -4.21 -2.26
CA ILE A 76 -15.52 -4.04 -3.41
C ILE A 76 -16.33 -3.88 -4.72
N SER A 77 -17.35 -4.72 -4.93
CA SER A 77 -18.23 -4.64 -6.10
C SER A 77 -18.94 -3.28 -6.19
N LEU A 78 -19.39 -2.75 -5.05
CA LEU A 78 -20.03 -1.44 -4.98
C LEU A 78 -19.07 -0.32 -5.43
N VAL A 79 -17.81 -0.36 -5.02
CA VAL A 79 -16.80 0.61 -5.51
C VAL A 79 -16.55 0.46 -7.01
N LEU A 80 -16.41 -0.77 -7.52
CA LEU A 80 -16.18 -1.01 -8.94
C LEU A 80 -17.34 -0.51 -9.81
N THR A 81 -18.58 -0.75 -9.39
CA THR A 81 -19.77 -0.24 -10.08
C THR A 81 -19.84 1.28 -10.05
N ALA A 82 -19.47 1.91 -8.92
CA ALA A 82 -19.39 3.37 -8.82
C ALA A 82 -18.32 3.96 -9.76
N VAL A 83 -17.13 3.37 -9.83
CA VAL A 83 -16.07 3.80 -10.77
C VAL A 83 -16.53 3.64 -12.22
N PHE A 84 -17.16 2.52 -12.55
CA PHE A 84 -17.73 2.30 -13.88
C PHE A 84 -18.80 3.34 -14.22
N ALA A 85 -19.69 3.67 -13.27
CA ALA A 85 -20.71 4.70 -13.45
C ALA A 85 -20.10 6.08 -13.72
N VAL A 86 -19.00 6.45 -13.05
CA VAL A 86 -18.28 7.71 -13.33
C VAL A 86 -17.69 7.72 -14.75
N VAL A 87 -17.15 6.59 -15.23
CA VAL A 87 -16.65 6.48 -16.61
C VAL A 87 -17.78 6.66 -17.61
N VAL A 88 -18.91 5.98 -17.41
CA VAL A 88 -20.11 6.12 -18.26
C VAL A 88 -20.65 7.55 -18.22
N TYR A 89 -20.77 8.15 -17.04
CA TYR A 89 -21.15 9.55 -16.88
C TYR A 89 -20.23 10.45 -17.70
N ARG A 90 -18.91 10.24 -17.63
CA ARG A 90 -17.95 11.07 -18.37
C ARG A 90 -18.20 10.97 -19.87
N LEU A 91 -18.45 9.78 -20.41
CA LEU A 91 -18.76 9.59 -21.83
C LEU A 91 -20.03 10.34 -22.26
N VAL A 92 -21.13 10.17 -21.52
CA VAL A 92 -22.40 10.84 -21.81
C VAL A 92 -22.29 12.36 -21.66
N ALA A 93 -21.60 12.84 -20.62
CA ALA A 93 -21.43 14.26 -20.36
C ALA A 93 -20.60 14.98 -21.45
N MET A 94 -19.65 14.29 -22.11
CA MET A 94 -18.91 14.87 -23.24
C MET A 94 -19.86 15.27 -24.38
N GLU A 95 -20.78 14.39 -24.76
CA GLU A 95 -21.74 14.65 -25.84
C GLU A 95 -22.73 15.75 -25.46
N GLN A 96 -23.26 15.72 -24.23
CA GLN A 96 -24.23 16.70 -23.76
C GLN A 96 -23.63 18.10 -23.61
N PHE A 97 -22.40 18.22 -23.10
CA PHE A 97 -21.71 19.52 -22.99
C PHE A 97 -21.30 20.08 -24.35
N ALA A 98 -21.10 19.22 -25.35
CA ALA A 98 -20.86 19.65 -26.73
C ALA A 98 -22.14 20.13 -27.44
N SER A 99 -23.31 19.55 -27.12
CA SER A 99 -24.60 19.92 -27.71
C SER A 99 -25.27 21.12 -27.03
N LEU A 100 -24.83 21.51 -25.84
CA LEU A 100 -25.36 22.65 -25.09
C LEU A 100 -25.22 23.98 -25.86
N ASN A 101 -26.31 24.76 -25.88
CA ASN A 101 -26.37 26.07 -26.54
C ASN A 101 -25.59 27.18 -25.81
N TRP A 102 -25.09 26.91 -24.60
CA TRP A 102 -24.31 27.90 -23.86
C TRP A 102 -22.87 27.97 -24.40
N HIS A 103 -22.54 29.08 -25.05
CA HIS A 103 -21.27 29.29 -25.76
C HIS A 103 -20.01 29.03 -24.90
N PHE A 104 -20.03 29.39 -23.61
CA PHE A 104 -18.90 29.15 -22.71
C PHE A 104 -18.65 27.64 -22.49
N ILE A 105 -19.70 26.89 -22.13
CA ILE A 105 -19.59 25.44 -21.91
C ILE A 105 -19.21 24.73 -23.20
N LYS A 106 -19.82 25.13 -24.32
CA LYS A 106 -19.51 24.53 -25.62
C LYS A 106 -18.05 24.73 -26.04
N LYS A 107 -17.46 25.90 -25.75
CA LYS A 107 -16.04 26.18 -26.03
C LYS A 107 -15.08 25.44 -25.09
N TYR A 108 -15.45 25.29 -23.82
CA TYR A 108 -14.62 24.70 -22.77
C TYR A 108 -15.14 23.33 -22.29
N TRP A 109 -15.81 22.58 -23.17
CA TRP A 109 -16.55 21.36 -22.81
C TRP A 109 -15.66 20.31 -22.14
N GLN A 110 -14.41 20.15 -22.59
CA GLN A 110 -13.45 19.20 -22.01
C GLN A 110 -13.13 19.54 -20.55
N PHE A 111 -12.93 20.82 -20.25
CA PHE A 111 -12.68 21.29 -18.88
C PHE A 111 -13.93 21.17 -18.02
N ALA A 112 -15.10 21.48 -18.57
CA ALA A 112 -16.37 21.32 -17.87
C ALA A 112 -16.64 19.85 -17.50
N THR A 113 -16.52 18.91 -18.45
CA THR A 113 -16.70 17.47 -18.21
C THR A 113 -15.69 16.94 -17.20
N SER A 114 -14.43 17.38 -17.27
CA SER A 114 -13.42 16.97 -16.29
C SER A 114 -13.72 17.54 -14.90
N GLY A 115 -14.13 18.80 -14.80
CA GLY A 115 -14.46 19.46 -13.55
C GLY A 115 -15.67 18.83 -12.85
N THR A 116 -16.78 18.63 -13.59
CA THR A 116 -17.97 17.98 -13.02
C THR A 116 -17.71 16.53 -12.64
N GLY A 117 -16.90 15.80 -13.41
CA GLY A 117 -16.46 14.45 -13.08
C GLY A 117 -15.69 14.37 -11.74
N VAL A 118 -14.80 15.33 -11.47
CA VAL A 118 -14.08 15.41 -10.18
C VAL A 118 -15.04 15.66 -9.02
N CYS A 119 -15.99 16.58 -9.16
CA CYS A 119 -16.99 16.87 -8.13
C CYS A 119 -17.88 15.66 -7.84
N ILE A 120 -18.37 14.98 -8.88
CA ILE A 120 -19.19 13.77 -8.73
C ILE A 120 -18.39 12.65 -8.07
N ASN A 121 -17.14 12.44 -8.49
CA ASN A 121 -16.27 11.46 -7.87
C ASN A 121 -16.05 11.75 -6.39
N PHE A 122 -15.82 13.02 -6.02
CA PHE A 122 -15.71 13.43 -4.62
C PHE A 122 -16.99 13.13 -3.83
N MET A 123 -18.17 13.49 -4.35
CA MET A 123 -19.46 13.23 -3.70
C MET A 123 -19.75 11.73 -3.52
N ILE A 124 -19.41 10.92 -4.53
CA ILE A 124 -19.53 9.46 -4.47
C ILE A 124 -18.61 8.93 -3.37
N ILE A 125 -17.33 9.29 -3.35
CA ILE A 125 -16.37 8.84 -2.34
C ILE A 125 -16.85 9.21 -0.93
N MET A 126 -17.31 10.44 -0.72
CA MET A 126 -17.86 10.88 0.57
C MET A 126 -19.08 10.07 0.98
N SER A 127 -19.99 9.77 0.04
CA SER A 127 -21.18 8.95 0.31
C SER A 127 -20.82 7.50 0.61
N LEU A 128 -19.90 6.92 -0.16
CA LEU A 128 -19.40 5.56 0.06
C LEU A 128 -18.75 5.45 1.43
N ASN A 129 -17.94 6.42 1.84
CA ASN A 129 -17.31 6.41 3.17
C ASN A 129 -18.33 6.29 4.30
N VAL A 130 -19.48 6.96 4.21
CA VAL A 130 -20.57 6.84 5.19
C VAL A 130 -21.15 5.43 5.18
N VAL A 131 -21.41 4.86 4.00
CA VAL A 131 -21.93 3.49 3.88
C VAL A 131 -20.92 2.48 4.44
N TYR A 132 -19.64 2.63 4.12
CA TYR A 132 -18.54 1.82 4.64
C TYR A 132 -18.48 1.87 6.16
N GLU A 133 -18.59 3.05 6.77
CA GLU A 133 -18.59 3.21 8.22
C GLU A 133 -19.79 2.48 8.86
N LYS A 134 -20.98 2.58 8.26
CA LYS A 134 -22.18 1.89 8.76
C LYS A 134 -22.09 0.37 8.62
N VAL A 135 -21.59 -0.13 7.49
CA VAL A 135 -21.41 -1.57 7.26
C VAL A 135 -20.29 -2.13 8.12
N ALA A 136 -19.18 -1.40 8.27
CA ALA A 136 -18.09 -1.76 9.17
C ALA A 136 -18.57 -1.80 10.62
N TYR A 137 -19.36 -0.82 11.08
CA TYR A 137 -19.98 -0.84 12.40
C TYR A 137 -20.93 -2.04 12.57
N LEU A 138 -21.69 -2.40 11.53
CA LEU A 138 -22.57 -3.57 11.55
C LEU A 138 -21.80 -4.90 11.59
N LEU A 139 -20.67 -5.00 10.88
CA LEU A 139 -19.83 -6.20 10.79
C LEU A 139 -18.85 -6.34 11.97
N THR A 140 -18.42 -5.21 12.54
CA THR A 140 -17.48 -5.14 13.67
C THR A 140 -18.10 -4.30 14.78
N ASN A 141 -18.55 -4.97 15.85
CA ASN A 141 -18.84 -4.28 17.10
C ASN A 141 -17.54 -3.66 17.63
N LEU A 142 -17.38 -2.37 17.33
CA LEU A 142 -16.33 -1.41 17.69
C LEU A 142 -14.91 -1.71 17.19
N VAL A 143 -14.30 -0.62 16.68
CA VAL A 143 -12.91 -0.43 16.23
C VAL A 143 -12.63 -0.91 14.81
N ILE A 144 -12.66 0.04 13.86
CA ILE A 144 -11.58 0.40 12.93
C ILE A 144 -12.07 1.60 12.10
N GLN A 145 -11.52 2.78 12.40
CA GLN A 145 -11.70 4.00 11.62
C GLN A 145 -10.32 4.62 11.37
N PHE A 146 -9.47 3.94 10.60
CA PHE A 146 -8.22 4.55 10.14
C PHE A 146 -7.73 3.88 8.87
N GLY A 147 -7.82 4.59 7.73
CA GLY A 147 -7.12 4.19 6.51
C GLY A 147 -7.85 4.42 5.20
N PHE A 148 -8.32 5.63 4.90
CA PHE A 148 -8.84 5.95 3.55
C PHE A 148 -8.52 7.37 3.03
N THR A 149 -7.28 7.85 3.21
CA THR A 149 -6.88 9.18 2.69
C THR A 149 -5.51 9.25 1.99
N THR A 150 -4.88 8.14 1.59
CA THR A 150 -3.48 8.20 1.08
C THR A 150 -3.19 7.51 -0.25
N ILE A 151 -4.16 6.93 -0.96
CA ILE A 151 -3.84 6.05 -2.12
C ILE A 151 -3.64 6.81 -3.46
N PHE A 152 -3.90 8.13 -3.55
CA PHE A 152 -3.75 8.88 -4.81
C PHE A 152 -2.71 10.00 -4.78
N VAL A 153 -1.49 9.67 -4.33
CA VAL A 153 -0.34 10.60 -4.32
C VAL A 153 0.70 10.28 -5.41
N ALA A 154 0.41 9.38 -6.37
CA ALA A 154 1.36 9.04 -7.43
C ALA A 154 1.44 10.06 -8.59
N ALA A 155 0.55 11.07 -8.66
CA ALA A 155 0.46 11.97 -9.82
C ALA A 155 0.99 13.39 -9.58
N PHE A 156 1.48 13.73 -8.38
CA PHE A 156 1.82 15.11 -8.04
C PHE A 156 3.19 15.25 -7.33
N PRO A 157 4.20 15.90 -7.94
CA PRO A 157 5.54 16.04 -7.36
C PRO A 157 5.61 16.75 -6.00
N LEU A 158 4.63 17.62 -5.68
CA LEU A 158 4.55 18.36 -4.41
C LEU A 158 3.81 17.60 -3.31
N ALA A 159 3.29 16.40 -3.58
CA ALA A 159 2.53 15.64 -2.59
C ALA A 159 3.32 15.27 -1.31
N PRO A 160 4.63 14.98 -1.35
CA PRO A 160 5.40 14.79 -0.11
C PRO A 160 5.42 16.02 0.80
N LEU A 161 5.45 17.23 0.24
CA LEU A 161 5.41 18.48 1.01
C LEU A 161 4.03 18.68 1.66
N LEU A 162 2.95 18.41 0.92
CA LEU A 162 1.59 18.46 1.47
C LEU A 162 1.38 17.41 2.56
N ALA A 163 1.90 16.20 2.38
CA ALA A 163 1.86 15.15 3.40
C ALA A 163 2.65 15.55 4.65
N LEU A 164 3.81 16.19 4.50
CA LEU A 164 4.59 16.69 5.63
C LEU A 164 3.83 17.75 6.42
N LEU A 165 3.24 18.74 5.73
CA LEU A 165 2.41 19.77 6.37
C LEU A 165 1.20 19.15 7.09
N ASN A 166 0.52 18.22 6.44
CA ASN A 166 -0.59 17.50 7.04
C ASN A 166 -0.14 16.74 8.30
N ASN A 167 0.96 15.99 8.24
CA ASN A 167 1.48 15.25 9.39
C ASN A 167 1.91 16.17 10.56
N ILE A 168 2.48 17.35 10.27
CA ILE A 168 2.81 18.33 11.32
C ILE A 168 1.56 18.78 12.07
N ILE A 169 0.49 19.09 11.32
CA ILE A 169 -0.79 19.50 11.89
C ILE A 169 -1.44 18.34 12.64
N GLU A 170 -1.47 17.15 12.04
CA GLU A 170 -2.09 15.94 12.60
C GLU A 170 -1.46 15.54 13.93
N ILE A 171 -0.12 15.54 14.05
CA ILE A 171 0.57 15.24 15.32
C ILE A 171 0.10 16.17 16.45
N ARG A 172 -0.11 17.46 16.15
CA ARG A 172 -0.57 18.45 17.14
C ARG A 172 -2.05 18.25 17.48
N LEU A 173 -2.88 17.99 16.47
CA LEU A 173 -4.31 17.75 16.67
C LEU A 173 -4.55 16.45 17.45
N ASP A 174 -3.84 15.37 17.16
CA ASP A 174 -3.96 14.12 17.88
C ASP A 174 -3.50 14.26 19.33
N ALA A 175 -2.38 14.95 19.58
CA ALA A 175 -1.95 15.27 20.93
C ALA A 175 -3.03 16.06 21.70
N TYR A 176 -3.67 17.04 21.05
CA TYR A 176 -4.77 17.80 21.65
C TYR A 176 -5.99 16.92 21.96
N LYS A 177 -6.40 16.03 21.04
CA LYS A 177 -7.50 15.07 21.24
C LYS A 177 -7.24 14.18 22.46
N PHE A 178 -6.04 13.61 22.57
CA PHE A 178 -5.66 12.73 23.69
C PHE A 178 -5.61 13.45 25.03
N VAL A 179 -5.17 14.71 25.07
CA VAL A 179 -5.03 15.46 26.33
C VAL A 179 -6.35 16.10 26.79
N THR A 180 -7.23 16.49 25.86
CA THR A 180 -8.42 17.31 26.21
C THR A 180 -9.77 16.65 25.94
N GLN A 181 -9.91 15.83 24.88
CA GLN A 181 -11.21 15.34 24.42
C GLN A 181 -11.50 13.92 24.89
N TRP A 182 -10.49 13.06 24.96
CA TRP A 182 -10.66 11.65 25.25
C TRP A 182 -10.36 11.32 26.71
N ARG A 183 -11.05 10.31 27.24
CA ARG A 183 -10.70 9.71 28.53
C ARG A 183 -9.40 8.93 28.36
N ARG A 184 -8.53 8.99 29.38
CA ARG A 184 -7.25 8.25 29.39
C ARG A 184 -7.49 6.75 29.13
N PRO A 185 -6.86 6.16 28.10
CA PRO A 185 -6.94 4.73 27.84
C PRO A 185 -6.08 3.94 28.83
N MET A 186 -6.39 2.65 28.98
CA MET A 186 -5.53 1.73 29.72
C MET A 186 -4.26 1.46 28.89
N PRO A 187 -3.06 1.57 29.49
CA PRO A 187 -1.82 1.31 28.78
C PRO A 187 -1.73 -0.17 28.42
N ALA A 188 -1.64 -0.46 27.13
CA ALA A 188 -1.31 -1.79 26.61
C ALA A 188 0.16 -1.79 26.17
N ARG A 189 0.85 -2.90 26.40
CA ARG A 189 2.22 -3.11 25.91
C ARG A 189 2.13 -3.65 24.47
N ALA A 190 3.00 -3.17 23.60
CA ALA A 190 3.09 -3.62 22.22
C ALA A 190 4.53 -3.50 21.73
N THR A 191 5.07 -4.57 21.15
CA THR A 191 6.45 -4.62 20.64
C THR A 191 6.58 -3.97 19.27
N ASP A 192 5.49 -3.95 18.48
CA ASP A 192 5.43 -3.37 17.14
C ASP A 192 4.05 -2.78 16.77
N ILE A 193 3.92 -2.32 15.53
CA ILE A 193 2.66 -1.80 14.97
C ILE A 193 1.74 -2.92 14.43
N GLY A 194 2.12 -4.19 14.61
CA GLY A 194 1.41 -5.36 14.11
C GLY A 194 1.28 -5.44 12.59
N ILE A 195 0.10 -5.84 12.13
CA ILE A 195 -0.23 -6.09 10.71
C ILE A 195 0.06 -4.90 9.79
N TRP A 196 0.05 -3.67 10.32
CA TRP A 196 0.32 -2.45 9.58
C TRP A 196 1.70 -2.44 8.92
N TYR A 197 2.69 -3.10 9.53
CA TYR A 197 4.01 -3.24 8.91
C TYR A 197 3.91 -4.00 7.56
N GLY A 198 3.23 -5.15 7.55
CA GLY A 198 3.01 -5.93 6.33
C GLY A 198 2.16 -5.19 5.29
N ILE A 199 1.16 -4.42 5.73
CA ILE A 199 0.37 -3.57 4.83
C ILE A 199 1.24 -2.50 4.16
N LEU A 200 2.08 -1.79 4.93
CA LEU A 200 2.97 -0.76 4.40
C LEU A 200 4.02 -1.34 3.43
N GLU A 201 4.53 -2.54 3.72
CA GLU A 201 5.40 -3.25 2.80
C GLU A 201 4.69 -3.62 1.49
N GLY A 202 3.46 -4.15 1.59
CA GLY A 202 2.62 -4.48 0.44
C GLY A 202 2.29 -3.27 -0.42
N ILE A 203 1.93 -2.13 0.20
CA ILE A 203 1.75 -0.84 -0.50
C ILE A 203 3.05 -0.45 -1.21
N GLY A 204 4.20 -0.63 -0.57
CA GLY A 204 5.51 -0.37 -1.18
C GLY A 204 5.76 -1.20 -2.44
N VAL A 205 5.35 -2.47 -2.47
CA VAL A 205 5.46 -3.35 -3.66
C VAL A 205 4.49 -2.91 -4.76
N LEU A 206 3.22 -2.68 -4.42
CA LEU A 206 2.21 -2.22 -5.38
C LEU A 206 2.56 -0.85 -5.97
N ALA A 207 3.18 0.03 -5.20
CA ALA A 207 3.67 1.32 -5.67
C ALA A 207 4.72 1.18 -6.79
N VAL A 208 5.61 0.18 -6.74
CA VAL A 208 6.59 -0.04 -7.82
C VAL A 208 5.89 -0.43 -9.12
N ILE A 209 4.99 -1.42 -9.04
CA ILE A 209 4.24 -1.93 -10.18
C ILE A 209 3.39 -0.81 -10.80
N THR A 210 2.57 -0.15 -9.99
CA THR A 210 1.69 0.93 -10.47
C THR A 210 2.47 2.08 -11.11
N ASN A 211 3.58 2.52 -10.53
CA ASN A 211 4.41 3.57 -11.14
C ASN A 211 5.04 3.13 -12.46
N ALA A 212 5.45 1.86 -12.59
CA ALA A 212 5.96 1.31 -13.85
C ALA A 212 4.90 1.41 -14.96
N PHE A 213 3.66 0.98 -14.67
CA PHE A 213 2.54 1.07 -15.60
C PHE A 213 2.16 2.51 -15.94
N VAL A 214 2.14 3.41 -14.96
CA VAL A 214 1.88 4.84 -15.18
C VAL A 214 2.92 5.41 -16.15
N ILE A 215 4.21 5.21 -15.89
CA ILE A 215 5.26 5.71 -16.77
C ILE A 215 5.16 5.07 -18.16
N ALA A 216 4.90 3.77 -18.28
CA ALA A 216 4.91 3.10 -19.57
C ALA A 216 3.68 3.42 -20.44
N ILE A 217 2.49 3.45 -19.83
CA ILE A 217 1.22 3.51 -20.56
C ILE A 217 0.69 4.94 -20.67
N THR A 218 0.71 5.73 -19.59
CA THR A 218 0.08 7.05 -19.57
C THR A 218 1.04 8.14 -20.02
N SER A 219 2.36 7.96 -19.83
CA SER A 219 3.34 8.94 -20.28
C SER A 219 3.67 8.83 -21.76
N ASP A 220 4.02 9.98 -22.37
CA ASP A 220 4.52 10.07 -23.74
C ASP A 220 6.03 9.78 -23.85
N TYR A 221 6.67 9.27 -22.79
CA TYR A 221 8.11 9.04 -22.77
C TYR A 221 8.55 7.93 -23.73
N ILE A 222 7.94 6.74 -23.62
CA ILE A 222 8.34 5.57 -24.41
C ILE A 222 8.12 5.78 -25.92
N PRO A 223 6.97 6.30 -26.38
CA PRO A 223 6.78 6.49 -27.81
C PRO A 223 7.71 7.56 -28.40
N ARG A 224 8.03 8.62 -27.64
CA ARG A 224 9.06 9.61 -28.03
C ARG A 224 10.46 8.99 -28.12
N PHE A 225 10.80 8.11 -27.18
CA PHE A 225 12.06 7.38 -27.18
C PHE A 225 12.17 6.47 -28.41
N VAL A 226 11.15 5.64 -28.66
CA VAL A 226 11.12 4.74 -29.84
C VAL A 226 11.20 5.54 -31.14
N TYR A 227 10.48 6.66 -31.24
CA TYR A 227 10.59 7.54 -32.39
C TYR A 227 12.01 8.07 -32.57
N ALA A 228 12.60 8.68 -31.54
CA ALA A 228 13.93 9.29 -31.63
C ALA A 228 15.02 8.30 -32.09
N PHE A 229 14.96 7.04 -31.66
CA PHE A 229 15.96 6.02 -31.98
C PHE A 229 15.69 5.27 -33.29
N LYS A 230 14.43 5.05 -33.69
CA LYS A 230 14.09 4.15 -34.81
C LYS A 230 13.47 4.83 -36.03
N TYR A 231 12.83 5.98 -35.86
CA TYR A 231 12.01 6.63 -36.89
C TYR A 231 12.30 8.12 -37.10
N GLY A 232 12.99 8.74 -36.15
CA GLY A 232 13.34 10.14 -36.17
C GLY A 232 14.60 10.40 -37.01
N PRO A 233 14.90 11.67 -37.28
CA PRO A 233 16.05 12.09 -38.09
C PRO A 233 17.41 11.70 -37.47
N CYS A 234 17.43 11.24 -36.22
CA CYS A 234 18.64 10.79 -35.53
C CYS A 234 18.99 9.32 -35.78
N GLN A 235 18.24 8.62 -36.63
CA GLN A 235 18.60 7.27 -37.07
C GLN A 235 19.97 7.24 -37.77
N ASP A 236 20.30 8.28 -38.55
CA ASP A 236 21.48 8.28 -39.44
C ASP A 236 22.54 9.34 -39.10
N GLU A 237 22.21 10.45 -38.40
CA GLU A 237 23.13 11.59 -38.18
C GLU A 237 23.82 11.65 -36.80
N GLY A 238 23.63 10.66 -35.93
CA GLY A 238 24.19 10.67 -34.58
C GLY A 238 23.48 11.64 -33.62
N TYR A 239 23.67 11.42 -32.32
CA TYR A 239 22.79 11.92 -31.27
C TYR A 239 22.96 13.43 -31.00
N ARG A 240 22.10 14.28 -31.58
CA ARG A 240 21.92 15.70 -31.20
C ARG A 240 20.48 15.93 -30.70
N HIS A 241 20.33 15.89 -29.37
CA HIS A 241 19.05 15.81 -28.62
C HIS A 241 17.91 16.70 -29.14
N GLU A 242 18.19 17.95 -29.55
CA GLU A 242 17.15 18.89 -29.94
C GLU A 242 16.55 18.65 -31.33
N LYS A 243 17.27 17.95 -32.23
CA LYS A 243 16.79 17.68 -33.60
C LYS A 243 16.05 16.33 -33.73
N CYS A 244 16.21 15.41 -32.77
CA CYS A 244 15.71 14.03 -32.88
C CYS A 244 14.18 13.88 -32.78
N LEU A 245 13.49 14.83 -32.15
CA LEU A 245 12.02 14.80 -32.02
C LEU A 245 11.31 15.65 -33.08
N ARG A 246 12.06 16.23 -34.04
CA ARG A 246 11.46 17.03 -35.11
C ARG A 246 10.58 16.14 -35.98
N GLY A 247 9.31 16.49 -36.09
CA GLY A 247 8.32 15.70 -36.84
C GLY A 247 7.58 14.65 -36.02
N TYR A 248 7.88 14.49 -34.72
CA TYR A 248 7.22 13.50 -33.85
C TYR A 248 5.69 13.59 -33.91
N VAL A 249 5.12 14.80 -33.72
CA VAL A 249 3.66 14.99 -33.73
C VAL A 249 3.04 14.58 -35.06
N ASN A 250 3.72 14.85 -36.19
CA ASN A 250 3.23 14.48 -37.51
C ASN A 250 3.31 12.97 -37.77
N SER A 251 4.29 12.28 -37.16
CA SER A 251 4.43 10.82 -37.23
C SER A 251 3.55 10.07 -36.22
N SER A 252 3.20 10.68 -35.08
CA SER A 252 2.40 10.06 -34.03
C SER A 252 0.89 10.10 -34.28
N LEU A 253 0.48 10.78 -35.36
CA LEU A 253 -0.91 10.95 -35.73
C LEU A 253 -1.20 10.15 -36.99
N SER A 254 -2.15 9.23 -36.92
CA SER A 254 -2.71 8.51 -38.06
C SER A 254 -3.76 9.36 -38.77
N VAL A 255 -3.87 9.18 -40.09
CA VAL A 255 -4.83 9.89 -40.94
C VAL A 255 -6.07 9.02 -41.13
N PHE A 256 -7.25 9.63 -41.03
CA PHE A 256 -8.54 9.01 -41.30
C PHE A 256 -9.28 9.78 -42.38
N ASP A 257 -9.85 9.07 -43.35
CA ASP A 257 -10.66 9.65 -44.42
C ASP A 257 -12.12 9.76 -43.99
N LEU A 258 -12.66 10.99 -43.93
CA LEU A 258 -14.03 11.22 -43.47
C LEU A 258 -15.09 10.69 -44.45
N SER A 259 -14.73 10.45 -45.71
CA SER A 259 -15.67 9.92 -46.70
C SER A 259 -16.21 8.54 -46.33
N GLU A 260 -15.48 7.77 -45.50
CA GLU A 260 -15.90 6.46 -45.02
C GLU A 260 -17.02 6.50 -43.97
N LEU A 261 -17.31 7.65 -43.35
CA LEU A 261 -18.44 7.77 -42.42
C LEU A 261 -19.80 7.75 -43.14
N GLY A 262 -19.86 7.94 -44.46
CA GLY A 262 -21.11 7.89 -45.24
C GLY A 262 -22.01 9.13 -45.13
N ASP A 263 -21.68 10.11 -44.29
CA ASP A 263 -22.51 11.30 -44.01
C ASP A 263 -22.23 12.51 -44.95
N GLY A 264 -21.61 12.28 -46.12
CA GLY A 264 -21.26 13.36 -47.06
C GLY A 264 -20.12 14.29 -46.59
N TYR A 265 -19.41 13.92 -45.52
CA TYR A 265 -18.19 14.60 -45.10
C TYR A 265 -17.04 14.31 -46.07
N THR A 266 -16.28 15.35 -46.39
CA THR A 266 -15.08 15.23 -47.25
C THR A 266 -13.88 15.80 -46.52
N GLY A 267 -12.71 15.18 -46.75
CA GLY A 267 -11.44 15.59 -46.15
C GLY A 267 -10.83 14.57 -45.21
N TYR A 268 -9.72 14.96 -44.58
CA TYR A 268 -8.93 14.09 -43.71
C TYR A 268 -8.89 14.64 -42.28
N CYS A 269 -9.03 13.77 -41.29
CA CYS A 269 -8.73 14.09 -39.89
C CYS A 269 -7.55 13.28 -39.37
N ARG A 270 -6.98 13.76 -38.27
CA ARG A 270 -5.83 13.12 -37.61
C ARG A 270 -6.22 12.70 -36.21
N TYR A 271 -5.91 11.46 -35.88
CA TYR A 271 -6.18 10.88 -34.56
C TYR A 271 -4.91 10.23 -34.01
N ARG A 272 -4.87 10.09 -32.68
CA ARG A 272 -3.70 9.58 -31.98
C ARG A 272 -3.72 8.05 -31.97
N ASP A 273 -3.16 7.44 -33.00
CA ASP A 273 -2.91 6.01 -33.09
C ASP A 273 -1.79 5.73 -34.10
N TYR A 274 -1.28 4.49 -34.12
CA TYR A 274 -0.20 4.05 -35.03
C TYR A 274 -0.75 3.16 -36.14
N ARG A 275 -1.71 3.69 -36.91
CA ARG A 275 -2.41 2.97 -37.99
C ARG A 275 -1.97 3.42 -39.39
N ALA A 276 -2.07 2.49 -40.33
CA ALA A 276 -1.72 2.72 -41.71
C ALA A 276 -2.70 3.73 -42.37
N PRO A 277 -2.21 4.61 -43.26
CA PRO A 277 -3.04 5.63 -43.89
C PRO A 277 -4.00 5.02 -44.95
N PRO A 278 -5.05 5.76 -45.35
CA PRO A 278 -6.08 5.26 -46.25
C PRO A 278 -5.58 4.90 -47.67
N TRP A 279 -4.47 5.50 -48.11
CA TRP A 279 -3.85 5.22 -49.42
C TRP A 279 -2.83 4.06 -49.39
N SER A 280 -2.67 3.37 -48.26
CA SER A 280 -1.79 2.20 -48.17
C SER A 280 -2.46 0.92 -48.67
N SER A 281 -1.68 -0.13 -48.94
CA SER A 281 -2.21 -1.44 -49.36
C SER A 281 -3.11 -2.12 -48.31
N THR A 282 -2.97 -1.75 -47.03
CA THR A 282 -3.73 -2.27 -45.89
C THR A 282 -4.22 -1.10 -45.02
N PRO A 283 -5.26 -0.38 -45.44
CA PRO A 283 -5.72 0.83 -44.75
C PRO A 283 -6.21 0.52 -43.32
N TYR A 284 -5.89 1.41 -42.38
CA TYR A 284 -6.27 1.36 -40.96
C TYR A 284 -5.76 0.18 -40.13
N GLU A 285 -4.95 -0.71 -40.71
CA GLU A 285 -4.27 -1.77 -39.95
C GLU A 285 -3.15 -1.20 -39.04
N PHE A 286 -2.78 -1.98 -38.02
CA PHE A 286 -1.68 -1.61 -37.13
C PHE A 286 -0.34 -1.61 -37.86
N THR A 287 0.38 -0.50 -37.77
CA THR A 287 1.73 -0.39 -38.36
C THR A 287 2.76 -1.11 -37.49
N LEU A 288 3.94 -1.38 -38.06
CA LEU A 288 5.10 -1.85 -37.28
C LEU A 288 5.50 -0.88 -36.15
N GLN A 289 5.19 0.42 -36.28
CA GLN A 289 5.44 1.40 -35.23
C GLN A 289 4.62 1.07 -33.97
N PHE A 290 3.37 0.66 -34.13
CA PHE A 290 2.50 0.24 -33.02
C PHE A 290 3.16 -0.88 -32.20
N TRP A 291 3.62 -1.93 -32.89
CA TRP A 291 4.24 -3.09 -32.27
C TRP A 291 5.58 -2.77 -31.61
N HIS A 292 6.42 -1.92 -32.22
CA HIS A 292 7.66 -1.47 -31.57
C HIS A 292 7.38 -0.65 -30.30
N VAL A 293 6.39 0.24 -30.32
CA VAL A 293 6.01 1.02 -29.14
C VAL A 293 5.44 0.11 -28.06
N LEU A 294 4.58 -0.85 -28.41
CA LEU A 294 4.02 -1.82 -27.46
C LEU A 294 5.11 -2.71 -26.85
N ALA A 295 6.01 -3.24 -27.67
CA ALA A 295 7.13 -4.05 -27.22
C ALA A 295 8.05 -3.26 -26.28
N ALA A 296 8.38 -2.00 -26.62
CA ALA A 296 9.17 -1.13 -25.78
C ALA A 296 8.48 -0.81 -24.45
N ARG A 297 7.15 -0.65 -24.44
CA ARG A 297 6.37 -0.45 -23.21
C ARG A 297 6.47 -1.66 -22.27
N LEU A 298 6.24 -2.86 -22.79
CA LEU A 298 6.32 -4.10 -22.01
C LEU A 298 7.75 -4.37 -21.52
N ALA A 299 8.75 -4.18 -22.39
CA ALA A 299 10.15 -4.33 -22.02
C ALA A 299 10.57 -3.34 -20.93
N PHE A 300 10.14 -2.08 -21.02
CA PHE A 300 10.40 -1.07 -20.00
C PHE A 300 9.80 -1.47 -18.65
N ILE A 301 8.55 -1.94 -18.61
CA ILE A 301 7.91 -2.38 -17.35
C ILE A 301 8.75 -3.49 -16.70
N ILE A 302 9.10 -4.52 -17.47
CA ILE A 302 9.89 -5.66 -16.95
C ILE A 302 11.24 -5.18 -16.41
N VAL A 303 12.00 -4.40 -17.18
CA VAL A 303 13.32 -3.91 -16.76
C VAL A 303 13.22 -3.00 -15.54
N PHE A 304 12.27 -2.06 -15.55
CA PHE A 304 12.06 -1.11 -14.46
C PHE A 304 11.69 -1.84 -13.17
N GLU A 305 10.74 -2.78 -13.21
CA GLU A 305 10.34 -3.57 -12.05
C GLU A 305 11.52 -4.36 -11.48
N HIS A 306 12.22 -5.15 -12.30
CA HIS A 306 13.34 -5.98 -11.83
C HIS A 306 14.49 -5.12 -11.28
N LEU A 307 14.78 -3.98 -11.89
CA LEU A 307 15.78 -3.05 -11.40
C LEU A 307 15.39 -2.46 -10.04
N VAL A 308 14.16 -1.96 -9.90
CA VAL A 308 13.70 -1.32 -8.66
C VAL A 308 13.55 -2.35 -7.53
N PHE A 309 13.04 -3.55 -7.82
CA PHE A 309 13.01 -4.65 -6.85
C PHE A 309 14.42 -5.10 -6.47
N GLY A 310 15.34 -5.21 -7.42
CA GLY A 310 16.74 -5.51 -7.16
C GLY A 310 17.39 -4.48 -6.23
N ILE A 311 17.17 -3.19 -6.48
CA ILE A 311 17.65 -2.10 -5.61
C ILE A 311 16.98 -2.17 -4.22
N LYS A 312 15.67 -2.46 -4.16
CA LYS A 312 14.95 -2.64 -2.88
C LYS A 312 15.59 -3.76 -2.06
N SER A 313 15.80 -4.93 -2.64
CA SER A 313 16.41 -6.07 -1.96
C SER A 313 17.87 -5.79 -1.57
N PHE A 314 18.63 -5.09 -2.42
CA PHE A 314 20.00 -4.69 -2.10
C PHE A 314 20.07 -3.73 -0.91
N ILE A 315 19.19 -2.72 -0.85
CA ILE A 315 19.12 -1.79 0.28
C ILE A 315 18.73 -2.52 1.57
N ALA A 316 17.73 -3.42 1.51
CA ALA A 316 17.32 -4.22 2.66
C ALA A 316 18.43 -5.15 3.14
N TYR A 317 19.27 -5.66 2.23
CA TYR A 317 20.45 -6.44 2.59
C TYR A 317 21.57 -5.61 3.24
N LEU A 318 21.78 -4.37 2.78
CA LEU A 318 22.83 -3.49 3.31
C LEU A 318 22.52 -2.93 4.70
N ILE A 319 21.25 -2.67 5.01
CA ILE A 319 20.85 -2.05 6.27
C ILE A 319 20.46 -3.17 7.25
N PRO A 320 21.25 -3.45 8.29
CA PRO A 320 20.88 -4.45 9.28
C PRO A 320 19.66 -3.98 10.08
N ASP A 321 18.73 -4.90 10.35
CA ASP A 321 17.49 -4.61 11.09
C ASP A 321 17.75 -4.08 12.51
N MET A 322 18.85 -4.50 13.15
CA MET A 322 19.25 -4.08 14.49
C MET A 322 20.53 -3.23 14.47
N PRO A 323 20.54 -2.04 15.11
CA PRO A 323 21.75 -1.22 15.20
C PRO A 323 22.83 -1.88 16.08
N LYS A 324 24.11 -1.71 15.70
CA LYS A 324 25.25 -2.35 16.39
C LYS A 324 25.32 -2.01 17.88
N ASP A 325 25.14 -0.74 18.23
CA ASP A 325 25.17 -0.29 19.64
C ASP A 325 24.13 -1.02 20.50
N LEU A 326 22.97 -1.33 19.93
CA LEU A 326 21.94 -2.11 20.62
C LEU A 326 22.37 -3.58 20.78
N CYS A 327 22.90 -4.20 19.73
CA CYS A 327 23.45 -5.55 19.83
C CYS A 327 24.50 -5.68 20.94
N ASP A 328 25.37 -4.67 21.05
CA ASP A 328 26.44 -4.65 22.04
C ASP A 328 25.91 -4.45 23.46
N ARG A 329 24.90 -3.57 23.65
CA ARG A 329 24.18 -3.42 24.94
C ARG A 329 23.51 -4.73 25.37
N MET A 330 22.72 -5.35 24.49
CA MET A 330 22.04 -6.62 24.78
C MET A 330 23.03 -7.75 25.11
N ARG A 331 24.14 -7.85 24.35
CA ARG A 331 25.18 -8.84 24.61
C ARG A 331 25.83 -8.63 25.98
N ARG A 332 26.09 -7.37 26.35
CA ARG A 332 26.68 -7.02 27.64
C ARG A 332 25.75 -7.35 28.80
N GLU A 333 24.48 -7.00 28.70
CA GLU A 333 23.49 -7.34 29.73
C GLU A 333 23.32 -8.84 29.89
N LYS A 334 23.20 -9.58 28.77
CA LYS A 334 23.11 -11.04 28.80
C LYS A 334 24.32 -11.68 29.48
N TYR A 335 25.53 -11.16 29.20
CA TYR A 335 26.75 -11.62 29.87
C TYR A 335 26.70 -11.36 31.38
N LEU A 336 26.36 -10.15 31.80
CA LEU A 336 26.26 -9.79 33.22
C LEU A 336 25.19 -10.61 33.96
N VAL A 337 24.05 -10.86 33.33
CA VAL A 337 22.98 -11.71 33.90
C VAL A 337 23.47 -13.14 34.09
N GLN A 338 24.18 -13.71 33.10
CA GLN A 338 24.71 -15.07 33.19
C GLN A 338 25.80 -15.18 34.28
N GLU A 339 26.64 -14.17 34.43
CA GLU A 339 27.63 -14.08 35.51
C GLU A 339 26.96 -14.04 36.89
N MET A 340 25.96 -13.17 37.08
CA MET A 340 25.19 -13.08 38.33
C MET A 340 24.47 -14.39 38.67
N MET A 341 23.90 -15.09 37.68
CA MET A 341 23.25 -16.39 37.89
C MET A 341 24.25 -17.46 38.36
N TYR A 342 25.43 -17.51 37.73
CA TYR A 342 26.48 -18.45 38.11
C TYR A 342 27.03 -18.19 39.52
N GLU A 343 27.27 -16.92 39.87
CA GLU A 343 27.68 -16.54 41.23
C GLU A 343 26.62 -16.91 42.28
N ALA A 344 25.34 -16.68 41.98
CA ALA A 344 24.24 -17.04 42.87
C ALA A 344 24.13 -18.57 43.09
N GLU A 345 24.35 -19.37 42.05
CA GLU A 345 24.38 -20.84 42.15
C GLU A 345 25.59 -21.33 42.97
N LEU A 346 26.76 -20.74 42.76
CA LEU A 346 27.96 -20.99 43.57
C LEU A 346 27.72 -20.69 45.05
N GLU A 347 27.12 -19.55 45.37
CA GLU A 347 26.75 -19.20 46.76
C GLU A 347 25.75 -20.20 47.34
N HIS A 348 24.76 -20.64 46.57
CA HIS A 348 23.78 -21.64 46.99
C HIS A 348 24.46 -22.96 47.36
N LEU A 349 25.34 -23.48 46.50
CA LEU A 349 26.11 -24.70 46.74
C LEU A 349 27.02 -24.58 47.97
N GLN A 350 27.67 -23.42 48.18
CA GLN A 350 28.48 -23.18 49.37
C GLN A 350 27.64 -23.19 50.66
N ARG A 351 26.43 -22.63 50.63
CA ARG A 351 25.50 -22.64 51.78
C ARG A 351 25.04 -24.06 52.10
N GLU A 352 24.72 -24.87 51.10
CA GLU A 352 24.37 -26.29 51.29
C GLU A 352 25.54 -27.08 51.89
N ARG A 353 26.76 -26.88 51.37
CA ARG A 353 27.96 -27.52 51.91
C ARG A 353 28.22 -27.13 53.37
N LYS A 354 27.97 -25.87 53.75
CA LYS A 354 28.06 -25.41 55.17
C LYS A 354 26.97 -26.02 56.06
N LYS A 355 25.75 -26.25 55.56
CA LYS A 355 24.69 -26.96 56.29
C LYS A 355 25.06 -28.43 56.51
N ASN A 356 25.52 -29.11 55.47
CA ASN A 356 25.92 -30.53 55.56
C ASN A 356 27.20 -30.71 56.38
N GLY A 357 28.15 -29.77 56.31
CA GLY A 357 29.38 -29.79 57.10
C GLY A 357 29.18 -29.50 58.61
N LYS A 358 28.04 -28.94 59.02
CA LYS A 358 27.67 -28.76 60.44
C LYS A 358 26.98 -29.98 61.06
N HIS A 359 26.69 -31.03 60.29
CA HIS A 359 26.03 -32.25 60.77
C HIS A 359 27.00 -33.37 61.18
N TYR A 360 28.22 -33.00 61.61
CA TYR A 360 29.15 -33.87 62.32
C TYR A 360 29.40 -33.29 63.71
N ASN A 361 28.40 -33.37 64.59
CA ASN A 361 28.67 -33.25 66.02
C ASN A 361 29.20 -34.59 66.51
N HIS A 362 30.40 -34.56 67.09
CA HIS A 362 31.02 -35.66 67.81
C HIS A 362 30.08 -36.20 68.89
N GLU A 363 29.48 -37.37 68.67
CA GLU A 363 29.16 -38.29 69.75
C GLU A 363 30.45 -39.05 70.08
N TRP A 364 31.10 -38.68 71.19
CA TRP A 364 32.05 -39.57 71.85
C TRP A 364 31.27 -40.47 72.82
N PRO A 365 31.64 -41.76 72.96
CA PRO A 365 30.96 -42.74 73.79
C PRO A 365 31.02 -42.44 75.30
#